data_AF-A0A7X8R5P0-F1
#
_entry.id   AF-A0A7X8R5P0-F1
#
_cell.length_a   1.000
_cell.length_b   1.000
_cell.length_c   1.000
_cell.angle_alpha   90.00
_cell.angle_beta   90.00
_cell.angle_gamma   90.00
#
_symmetry.space_group_name_H-M   'P 1'
#
loop_
_entity.id
_entity.type
_entity.pdbx_description
1 polymer ?
#
loop_
_entity_poly.entity_id
_entity_poly.type
_entity_poly.pdbx_seq_one_letter_code
_entity_poly.pdbx_strand_id
1 'polypeptide(L)'
;LGWLPASINAKSITLFGGHSSLWSNMLTNLGQRQAMVLLLSLIPLLTAMITRPDCRLLTALTVCAVVAHLALGRFGWADRYEIYLLGFVLFILAYLYGPTLMQKPLWIPAGVYTILTLPFALNWLYTPLGCNNIYQQQHQMARFIRDYVHAPVAVNDLGCVAFHADHYILDVWGLASPEVLQLKRRQSSAVWLDSLAQQRGIELAMIYDPYFPLLPKKWVCIGKLFLGRRKVTADHAVVSFYALNPETAIKLHTQLRLFSTTLPGGVVLETKPFTP
;
A
#
# COMPACT_ATOMS: atom_id res chain seq x y z
N LEU A 1 -5.92 -16.05 17.77
CA LEU A 1 -4.96 -15.18 17.03
C LEU A 1 -3.55 -15.74 17.27
N GLY A 2 -2.70 -15.82 16.24
CA GLY A 2 -1.33 -16.31 16.39
C GLY A 2 -0.41 -15.31 17.12
N TRP A 3 0.85 -15.69 17.34
CA TRP A 3 1.84 -14.85 18.04
C TRP A 3 2.18 -13.54 17.30
N LEU A 4 1.98 -13.51 15.98
CA LEU A 4 2.21 -12.33 15.15
C LEU A 4 0.91 -11.88 14.47
N PRO A 5 0.67 -10.57 14.32
CA PRO A 5 -0.42 -10.03 13.51
C PRO A 5 -0.41 -10.60 12.09
N ALA A 6 -1.60 -10.77 11.51
CA ALA A 6 -1.77 -11.29 10.16
C ALA A 6 -1.03 -10.44 9.11
N SER A 7 -0.95 -9.13 9.31
CA SER A 7 -0.20 -8.22 8.45
C SER A 7 1.32 -8.49 8.43
N ILE A 8 1.91 -8.89 9.56
CA ILE A 8 3.32 -9.28 9.64
C ILE A 8 3.52 -10.62 8.94
N ASN A 9 2.66 -11.59 9.25
CA ASN A 9 2.70 -12.92 8.63
C ASN A 9 2.45 -12.90 7.12
N ALA A 10 1.62 -11.99 6.62
CA ALA A 10 1.40 -11.81 5.20
C ALA A 10 2.67 -11.26 4.55
N LYS A 11 3.22 -10.15 5.08
CA LYS A 11 4.37 -9.46 4.49
C LYS A 11 5.70 -10.20 4.64
N SER A 12 5.83 -11.16 5.55
CA SER A 12 7.02 -12.02 5.63
C SER A 12 7.08 -13.09 4.55
N ILE A 13 5.99 -13.32 3.80
CA ILE A 13 5.85 -14.42 2.83
C ILE A 13 5.86 -13.89 1.40
N THR A 14 6.41 -14.69 0.49
CA THR A 14 6.54 -14.38 -0.95
C THR A 14 5.24 -13.97 -1.64
N LEU A 15 4.11 -14.54 -1.22
CA LEU A 15 2.78 -14.21 -1.74
C LEU A 15 2.38 -12.73 -1.63
N PHE A 16 3.00 -11.96 -0.74
CA PHE A 16 2.69 -10.53 -0.52
C PHE A 16 3.91 -9.63 -0.81
N GLY A 17 4.68 -10.02 -1.83
CA GLY A 17 5.93 -9.36 -2.22
C GLY A 17 7.05 -9.56 -1.20
N GLY A 18 6.94 -10.57 -0.33
CA GLY A 18 8.09 -11.04 0.46
C GLY A 18 9.12 -11.70 -0.45
N HIS A 19 10.34 -11.82 0.03
CA HIS A 19 11.38 -12.56 -0.66
C HIS A 19 11.51 -13.96 -0.07
N SER A 20 11.80 -14.96 -0.91
CA SER A 20 11.98 -16.36 -0.45
C SER A 20 13.22 -16.52 0.43
N SER A 21 14.14 -15.56 0.37
CA SER A 21 15.35 -15.53 1.18
C SER A 21 15.80 -14.10 1.48
N LEU A 22 16.50 -13.92 2.61
CA LEU A 22 17.14 -12.64 2.96
C LEU A 22 18.12 -12.17 1.86
N TRP A 23 18.80 -13.12 1.21
CA TRP A 23 19.72 -12.83 0.11
C TRP A 23 19.00 -12.22 -1.11
N SER A 24 17.86 -12.78 -1.50
CA SER A 24 17.07 -12.23 -2.60
C SER A 24 16.45 -10.87 -2.26
N ASN A 25 16.06 -10.63 -1.00
CA ASN A 25 15.65 -9.30 -0.53
C ASN A 25 16.78 -8.29 -0.69
N MET A 26 17.97 -8.64 -0.22
CA MET A 26 19.12 -7.76 -0.25
C MET A 26 19.54 -7.42 -1.69
N LEU A 27 19.62 -8.41 -2.59
CA LEU A 27 19.90 -8.16 -4.02
C LEU A 27 18.84 -7.27 -4.67
N THR A 28 17.56 -7.49 -4.35
CA THR A 28 16.47 -6.64 -4.87
C THR A 28 16.59 -5.21 -4.35
N ASN A 29 16.90 -5.05 -3.07
CA ASN A 29 17.10 -3.74 -2.44
C ASN A 29 18.29 -3.00 -3.08
N LEU A 30 19.41 -3.69 -3.32
CA LEU A 30 20.59 -3.08 -3.95
C LEU A 30 20.34 -2.62 -5.39
N GLY A 31 19.33 -3.15 -6.08
CA GLY A 31 18.90 -2.64 -7.39
C GLY A 31 18.13 -1.31 -7.33
N GLN A 32 17.74 -0.85 -6.14
CA GLN A 32 16.95 0.36 -5.95
C GLN A 32 17.83 1.58 -5.73
N ARG A 33 17.50 2.70 -6.40
CA ARG A 33 18.17 4.00 -6.23
C ARG A 33 18.28 4.39 -4.76
N GLN A 34 17.22 4.14 -4.01
CA GLN A 34 17.07 4.53 -2.61
C GLN A 34 18.06 3.81 -1.71
N ALA A 35 18.32 2.52 -1.96
CA ALA A 35 19.34 1.77 -1.26
C ALA A 35 20.74 2.31 -1.55
N MET A 36 21.02 2.71 -2.80
CA MET A 36 22.30 3.34 -3.17
C MET A 36 22.56 4.63 -2.40
N VAL A 37 21.54 5.47 -2.22
CA VAL A 37 21.65 6.70 -1.41
C VAL A 37 22.01 6.38 0.04
N LEU A 38 21.36 5.39 0.65
CA LEU A 38 21.68 4.97 2.01
C LEU A 38 23.08 4.34 2.12
N LEU A 39 23.51 3.54 1.15
CA LEU A 39 24.87 3.00 1.10
C LEU A 39 25.93 4.10 0.99
N LEU A 40 25.72 5.10 0.13
CA LEU A 40 26.61 6.25 0.01
C LEU A 40 26.71 7.03 1.33
N SER A 41 25.64 7.03 2.13
CA SER A 41 25.61 7.67 3.44
C SER A 41 26.51 6.95 4.47
N LEU A 42 26.85 5.67 4.25
CA LEU A 42 27.74 4.94 5.16
C LEU A 42 29.16 5.50 5.15
N ILE A 43 29.63 6.06 4.04
CA ILE A 43 31.00 6.59 3.93
C ILE A 43 31.26 7.72 4.96
N PRO A 44 30.48 8.81 5.00
CA PRO A 44 30.67 9.84 6.01
C PRO A 44 30.33 9.35 7.42
N LEU A 45 29.39 8.42 7.59
CA LEU A 45 29.08 7.86 8.92
C LEU A 45 30.25 7.05 9.51
N LEU A 46 30.87 6.18 8.71
CA LEU A 46 32.04 5.41 9.11
C LEU A 46 33.25 6.32 9.35
N THR A 47 33.42 7.36 8.52
CA THR A 47 34.46 8.38 8.73
C THR A 47 34.26 9.10 10.06
N ALA A 48 33.04 9.51 10.39
CA ALA A 48 32.71 10.15 11.67
C ALA A 48 32.91 9.20 12.86
N MET A 49 32.64 7.91 12.71
CA MET A 49 32.87 6.90 13.76
C MET A 49 34.34 6.83 14.19
N ILE A 50 35.26 7.01 13.23
CA ILE A 50 36.71 7.03 13.46
C ILE A 50 37.17 8.40 13.97
N THR A 51 36.70 9.48 13.33
CA THR A 51 37.22 10.85 13.54
C THR A 51 36.56 11.61 14.68
N ARG A 52 35.37 11.17 15.16
CA ARG A 52 34.61 11.83 16.22
C ARG A 52 34.25 10.84 17.33
N PRO A 53 35.18 10.55 18.27
CA PRO A 53 34.95 9.55 19.32
C PRO A 53 33.75 9.88 20.21
N ASP A 54 33.48 11.15 20.48
CA ASP A 54 32.35 11.61 21.32
C ASP A 54 30.99 11.27 20.72
N CYS A 55 30.92 11.09 19.39
CA CYS A 55 29.71 10.72 18.67
C CYS A 55 29.67 9.25 18.24
N ARG A 56 30.64 8.42 18.67
CA ARG A 56 30.84 7.07 18.15
C ARG A 56 29.64 6.14 18.36
N LEU A 57 29.02 6.21 19.53
CA LEU A 57 27.84 5.38 19.81
C LEU A 57 26.67 5.78 18.89
N LEU A 58 26.42 7.09 18.75
CA LEU A 58 25.39 7.61 17.87
C LEU A 58 25.62 7.18 16.41
N THR A 59 26.85 7.32 15.90
CA THR A 59 27.18 6.91 14.53
C THR A 59 27.10 5.39 14.34
N ALA A 60 27.50 4.59 15.33
CA ALA A 60 27.38 3.14 15.29
C ALA A 60 25.92 2.68 15.23
N LEU A 61 25.05 3.28 16.04
CA LEU A 61 23.61 2.99 16.00
C LEU A 61 22.98 3.40 14.67
N THR A 62 23.37 4.55 14.10
CA THR A 62 22.89 4.98 12.78
C THR A 62 23.35 4.04 11.67
N VAL A 63 24.63 3.63 11.67
CA VAL A 63 25.15 2.63 10.71
C VAL A 63 24.40 1.30 10.86
N CYS A 64 24.18 0.85 12.10
CA CYS A 64 23.42 -0.37 12.37
C CYS A 64 22.00 -0.28 11.81
N ALA A 65 21.29 0.84 12.01
CA ALA A 65 19.96 1.05 11.47
C ALA A 65 19.94 1.03 9.92
N VAL A 66 20.93 1.66 9.27
CA VAL A 66 21.07 1.63 7.81
C VAL A 66 21.31 0.22 7.30
N VAL A 67 22.24 -0.52 7.89
CA VAL A 67 22.53 -1.91 7.50
C VAL A 67 21.32 -2.82 7.75
N ALA A 68 20.64 -2.66 8.88
CA ALA A 68 19.45 -3.44 9.20
C ALA A 68 18.33 -3.17 8.20
N HIS A 69 18.08 -1.92 7.81
CA HIS A 69 17.06 -1.59 6.81
C HIS A 69 17.44 -2.08 5.40
N LEU A 70 18.72 -2.04 5.03
CA LEU A 70 19.19 -2.61 3.76
C LEU A 70 18.98 -4.13 3.70
N ALA A 71 19.24 -4.84 4.80
CA ALA A 71 19.14 -6.30 4.87
C ALA A 71 17.69 -6.80 5.04
N LEU A 72 16.93 -6.17 5.94
CA LEU A 72 15.63 -6.64 6.42
C LEU A 72 14.45 -5.80 5.92
N GLY A 73 14.72 -4.55 5.54
CA GLY A 73 13.71 -3.62 5.05
C GLY A 73 13.31 -3.87 3.60
N ARG A 74 12.41 -3.02 3.13
CA ARG A 74 12.00 -2.91 1.73
C ARG A 74 12.22 -1.47 1.26
N PHE A 75 12.29 -1.30 -0.06
CA PHE A 75 12.46 -0.01 -0.72
C PHE A 75 11.39 0.22 -1.79
N GLY A 76 11.20 1.49 -2.16
CA GLY A 76 10.36 1.88 -3.28
C GLY A 76 8.90 2.18 -2.92
N TRP A 77 8.00 1.88 -3.86
CA TRP A 77 6.63 2.40 -3.91
C TRP A 77 6.62 3.93 -4.07
N ALA A 78 6.42 4.67 -2.99
CA ALA A 78 6.50 6.13 -2.95
C ALA A 78 7.62 6.58 -1.98
N ASP A 79 8.71 5.80 -1.94
CA ASP A 79 9.82 5.89 -0.99
C ASP A 79 9.39 5.77 0.49
N ARG A 80 8.17 5.26 0.75
CA ARG A 80 7.54 5.28 2.07
C ARG A 80 8.26 4.41 3.10
N TYR A 81 9.00 3.41 2.64
CA TYR A 81 9.57 2.41 3.52
C TYR A 81 10.89 2.88 4.11
N GLU A 82 11.57 3.81 3.45
CA GLU A 82 12.94 4.22 3.75
C GLU A 82 13.05 5.72 4.07
N ILE A 83 12.03 6.52 3.77
CA ILE A 83 12.07 7.99 3.94
C ILE A 83 12.35 8.41 5.39
N TYR A 84 11.81 7.68 6.37
CA TYR A 84 12.04 7.98 7.79
C TYR A 84 13.52 7.84 8.16
N LEU A 85 14.17 6.80 7.63
CA LEU A 85 15.57 6.50 7.88
C LEU A 85 16.49 7.48 7.15
N LEU A 86 16.15 7.84 5.91
CA LEU A 86 16.87 8.87 5.18
C LEU A 86 16.82 10.22 5.92
N GLY A 87 15.64 10.63 6.40
CA GLY A 87 15.49 11.86 7.19
C GLY A 87 16.35 11.82 8.47
N PHE A 88 16.36 10.69 9.17
CA PHE A 88 17.22 10.48 10.33
C PHE A 88 18.72 10.57 9.96
N VAL A 89 19.16 9.90 8.90
CA VAL A 89 20.56 9.95 8.42
C VAL A 89 20.96 11.38 8.04
N LEU A 90 20.10 12.10 7.30
CA LEU A 90 20.32 13.50 6.95
C LEU A 90 20.52 14.38 8.18
N PHE A 91 19.69 14.20 9.21
CA PHE A 91 19.81 14.91 10.47
C PHE A 91 21.14 14.61 11.17
N ILE A 92 21.54 13.34 11.24
CA ILE A 92 22.83 12.93 11.83
C ILE A 92 24.01 13.50 11.04
N LEU A 93 23.96 13.47 9.70
CA LEU A 93 25.01 14.05 8.87
C LEU A 93 25.10 15.57 9.03
N ALA A 94 23.98 16.27 9.13
CA ALA A 94 23.93 17.70 9.41
C ALA A 94 24.53 18.03 10.79
N TYR A 95 24.18 17.25 11.82
CA TYR A 95 24.75 17.40 13.17
C TYR A 95 26.27 17.19 13.17
N LEU A 96 26.76 16.14 12.50
CA LEU A 96 28.19 15.81 12.48
C LEU A 96 28.99 16.80 11.63
N TYR A 97 28.50 17.19 10.46
CA TYR A 97 29.29 17.90 9.45
C TYR A 97 28.86 19.34 9.18
N GLY A 98 27.77 19.83 9.78
CA GLY A 98 27.26 21.19 9.60
C GLY A 98 28.33 22.28 9.74
N PRO A 99 29.09 22.35 10.86
CA PRO A 99 30.15 23.34 11.01
C PRO A 99 31.26 23.21 9.96
N THR A 100 31.62 21.97 9.58
CA THR A 100 32.67 21.71 8.58
C THR A 100 32.23 22.13 7.18
N LEU A 101 30.95 21.94 6.84
CA LEU A 101 30.37 22.37 5.56
C LEU A 101 30.41 23.89 5.38
N MET A 102 30.32 24.65 6.47
CA MET A 102 30.42 26.12 6.44
C MET A 102 31.86 26.63 6.27
N GLN A 103 32.86 25.83 6.67
CA GLN A 103 34.26 26.24 6.70
C GLN A 103 35.11 25.67 5.55
N LYS A 104 34.69 24.55 4.96
CA LYS A 104 35.44 23.82 3.93
C LYS A 104 34.61 23.72 2.64
N PRO A 105 35.25 23.55 1.47
CA PRO A 105 34.55 23.41 0.19
C PRO A 105 33.93 22.00 0.00
N LEU A 106 33.25 21.49 1.03
CA LEU A 106 32.48 20.26 0.99
C LEU A 106 31.09 20.46 0.35
N TRP A 107 30.82 21.64 -0.21
CA TRP A 107 29.57 21.96 -0.90
C TRP A 107 29.37 21.13 -2.17
N ILE A 108 30.43 20.67 -2.84
CA ILE A 108 30.32 19.78 -4.01
C ILE A 108 29.74 18.41 -3.60
N PRO A 109 30.36 17.63 -2.70
CA PRO A 109 29.79 16.34 -2.29
C PRO A 109 28.44 16.50 -1.57
N ALA A 110 28.24 17.58 -0.80
CA ALA A 110 26.94 17.88 -0.19
C ALA A 110 25.87 18.20 -1.24
N GLY A 111 26.21 18.94 -2.30
CA GLY A 111 25.33 19.24 -3.42
C GLY A 111 24.95 18.00 -4.21
N VAL A 112 25.93 17.13 -4.52
CA VAL A 112 25.67 15.82 -5.16
C VAL A 112 24.73 14.98 -4.30
N TYR A 113 25.01 14.86 -3.01
CA TYR A 113 24.16 14.10 -2.10
C TYR A 113 22.74 14.69 -2.03
N THR A 114 22.63 16.02 -1.96
CA THR A 114 21.34 16.72 -2.00
C THR A 114 20.55 16.37 -3.26
N ILE A 115 21.18 16.42 -4.44
CA ILE A 115 20.57 16.03 -5.72
C ILE A 115 20.08 14.58 -5.69
N LEU A 116 20.88 13.66 -5.14
CA LEU A 116 20.49 12.24 -5.02
C LEU A 116 19.29 12.03 -4.08
N THR A 117 19.17 12.86 -3.05
CA THR A 117 18.04 12.83 -2.10
C THR A 117 16.82 13.61 -2.59
N LEU A 118 16.95 14.51 -3.56
CA LEU A 118 15.87 15.38 -4.02
C LEU A 118 14.58 14.63 -4.43
N PRO A 119 14.62 13.48 -5.13
CA PRO A 119 13.39 12.75 -5.49
C PRO A 119 12.56 12.32 -4.28
N PHE A 120 13.20 12.02 -3.14
CA PHE A 120 12.51 11.68 -1.89
C PHE A 120 11.70 12.87 -1.38
N ALA A 121 12.31 14.06 -1.42
CA ALA A 121 11.62 15.28 -1.05
C ALA A 121 10.45 15.47 -1.99
N LEU A 122 10.67 15.45 -3.31
CA LEU A 122 9.65 15.69 -4.37
C LEU A 122 8.43 14.77 -4.29
N ASN A 123 8.51 13.60 -3.63
CA ASN A 123 7.35 12.74 -3.43
C ASN A 123 6.18 13.43 -2.72
N TRP A 124 6.43 14.44 -1.89
CA TRP A 124 5.38 15.25 -1.24
C TRP A 124 4.45 15.94 -2.25
N LEU A 125 4.95 16.28 -3.46
CA LEU A 125 4.15 16.90 -4.51
C LEU A 125 3.08 15.95 -5.05
N TYR A 126 3.31 14.64 -4.93
CA TYR A 126 2.34 13.61 -5.33
C TYR A 126 1.35 13.26 -4.22
N THR A 127 1.59 13.69 -2.97
CA THR A 127 0.71 13.38 -1.84
C THR A 127 -0.72 13.86 -2.07
N PRO A 128 -0.99 15.12 -2.48
CA PRO A 128 -2.36 15.56 -2.77
C PRO A 128 -3.03 14.75 -3.88
N LEU A 129 -2.28 14.36 -4.92
CA LEU A 129 -2.78 13.54 -6.02
C LEU A 129 -3.12 12.12 -5.55
N GLY A 130 -2.28 11.55 -4.69
CA GLY A 130 -2.51 10.26 -4.05
C GLY A 130 -3.72 10.27 -3.11
N CYS A 131 -3.84 11.30 -2.27
CA CYS A 131 -5.03 11.50 -1.43
C CYS A 131 -6.29 11.62 -2.29
N ASN A 132 -6.22 12.34 -3.42
CA ASN A 132 -7.34 12.43 -4.35
C ASN A 132 -7.72 11.07 -4.97
N ASN A 133 -6.77 10.16 -5.24
CA ASN A 133 -7.14 8.80 -5.67
C ASN A 133 -7.95 8.06 -4.60
N ILE A 134 -7.53 8.12 -3.33
CA ILE A 134 -8.25 7.48 -2.22
C ILE A 134 -9.64 8.11 -2.06
N TYR A 135 -9.74 9.44 -2.19
CA TYR A 135 -11.02 10.15 -2.21
C TYR A 135 -11.93 9.70 -3.37
N GLN A 136 -11.37 9.49 -4.56
CA GLN A 136 -12.14 9.10 -5.75
C GLN A 136 -12.55 7.62 -5.78
N GLN A 137 -11.89 6.75 -5.00
CA GLN A 137 -12.12 5.31 -5.04
C GLN A 137 -12.55 4.75 -3.68
N GLN A 138 -11.65 4.53 -2.72
CA GLN A 138 -11.97 3.88 -1.45
C GLN A 138 -12.94 4.70 -0.59
N HIS A 139 -12.87 6.03 -0.64
CA HIS A 139 -13.85 6.88 0.03
C HIS A 139 -15.23 6.81 -0.66
N GLN A 140 -15.30 6.66 -1.99
CA GLN A 140 -16.57 6.45 -2.69
C GLN A 140 -17.15 5.07 -2.41
N MET A 141 -16.30 4.04 -2.30
CA MET A 141 -16.70 2.71 -1.82
C MET A 141 -17.30 2.79 -0.40
N ALA A 142 -16.64 3.52 0.50
CA ALA A 142 -17.15 3.77 1.86
C ALA A 142 -18.51 4.48 1.85
N ARG A 143 -18.68 5.54 1.04
CA ARG A 143 -19.96 6.24 0.87
C ARG A 143 -21.05 5.30 0.34
N PHE A 144 -20.74 4.49 -0.66
CA PHE A 144 -21.72 3.58 -1.24
C PHE A 144 -22.26 2.59 -0.21
N ILE A 145 -21.37 1.98 0.59
CA ILE A 145 -21.82 0.98 1.57
C ILE A 145 -22.62 1.61 2.71
N ARG A 146 -22.20 2.79 3.17
CA ARG A 146 -22.83 3.50 4.29
C ARG A 146 -24.14 4.16 3.91
N ASP A 147 -24.27 4.66 2.68
CA ASP A 147 -25.44 5.46 2.30
C ASP A 147 -26.50 4.60 1.58
N TYR A 148 -26.11 3.49 0.93
CA TYR A 148 -27.00 2.69 0.08
C TYR A 148 -27.11 1.20 0.46
N VAL A 149 -26.02 0.52 0.83
CA VAL A 149 -26.02 -0.95 0.96
C VAL A 149 -26.49 -1.42 2.33
N HIS A 150 -25.94 -0.84 3.41
CA HIS A 150 -26.30 -1.19 4.80
C HIS A 150 -26.23 -2.69 5.12
N ALA A 151 -25.20 -3.38 4.61
CA ALA A 151 -25.02 -4.82 4.79
C ALA A 151 -23.53 -5.20 4.80
N PRO A 152 -23.16 -6.41 5.25
CA PRO A 152 -21.79 -6.90 5.17
C PRO A 152 -21.25 -6.93 3.73
N VAL A 153 -20.01 -6.44 3.55
CA VAL A 153 -19.36 -6.37 2.23
C VAL A 153 -17.96 -6.98 2.24
N ALA A 154 -17.50 -7.42 1.08
CA ALA A 154 -16.14 -7.88 0.85
C ALA A 154 -15.32 -6.83 0.09
N VAL A 155 -14.08 -6.57 0.52
CA VAL A 155 -13.17 -5.64 -0.15
C VAL A 155 -11.74 -6.15 -0.11
N ASN A 156 -10.93 -5.84 -1.12
CA ASN A 156 -9.49 -6.14 -1.08
C ASN A 156 -8.65 -4.98 -0.53
N ASP A 157 -9.18 -3.76 -0.55
CA ASP A 157 -8.53 -2.58 0.03
C ASP A 157 -9.46 -2.00 1.10
N LEU A 158 -9.26 -2.46 2.33
CA LEU A 158 -10.23 -2.26 3.40
C LEU A 158 -10.14 -0.91 4.11
N GLY A 159 -9.01 -0.20 4.05
CA GLY A 159 -8.66 0.81 5.05
C GLY A 159 -9.74 1.88 5.27
N CYS A 160 -10.03 2.68 4.23
CA CYS A 160 -11.05 3.74 4.30
C CYS A 160 -12.48 3.19 4.40
N VAL A 161 -12.73 2.02 3.81
CA VAL A 161 -14.04 1.36 3.80
C VAL A 161 -14.42 0.91 5.21
N ALA A 162 -13.55 0.15 5.86
CA ALA A 162 -13.75 -0.34 7.22
C ALA A 162 -13.78 0.78 8.26
N PHE A 163 -13.05 1.89 8.03
CA PHE A 163 -13.10 3.04 8.94
C PHE A 163 -14.48 3.71 9.00
N HIS A 164 -15.25 3.68 7.90
CA HIS A 164 -16.58 4.31 7.82
C HIS A 164 -17.74 3.30 7.87
N ALA A 165 -17.43 2.01 7.99
CA ALA A 165 -18.44 0.96 7.99
C ALA A 165 -19.06 0.80 9.40
N ASP A 166 -20.37 0.65 9.43
CA ASP A 166 -21.19 0.22 10.58
C ASP A 166 -21.52 -1.28 10.52
N HIS A 167 -21.10 -1.96 9.45
CA HIS A 167 -21.31 -3.39 9.22
C HIS A 167 -19.99 -4.14 9.02
N TYR A 168 -20.07 -5.47 9.06
CA TYR A 168 -18.91 -6.34 8.90
C TYR A 168 -18.25 -6.17 7.52
N ILE A 169 -16.93 -6.02 7.50
CA ILE A 169 -16.12 -5.97 6.29
C ILE A 169 -15.24 -7.21 6.21
N LEU A 170 -15.46 -8.02 5.19
CA LEU A 170 -14.57 -9.14 4.85
C LEU A 170 -13.39 -8.61 4.03
N ASP A 171 -12.20 -8.65 4.63
CA ASP A 171 -10.96 -8.35 3.90
C ASP A 171 -10.51 -9.56 3.09
N VAL A 172 -10.87 -9.58 1.81
CA VAL A 172 -10.52 -10.68 0.89
C VAL A 172 -9.04 -10.68 0.47
N TRP A 173 -8.26 -9.68 0.91
CA TRP A 173 -6.81 -9.71 0.82
C TRP A 173 -6.17 -10.48 1.99
N GLY A 174 -6.75 -10.37 3.19
CA GLY A 174 -6.44 -11.19 4.37
C GLY A 174 -5.54 -10.53 5.44
N LEU A 175 -5.36 -9.21 5.40
CA LEU A 175 -4.64 -8.47 6.45
C LEU A 175 -5.46 -8.35 7.74
N ALA A 176 -6.77 -8.14 7.62
CA ALA A 176 -7.71 -8.05 8.74
C ALA A 176 -8.58 -9.31 8.91
N SER A 177 -8.59 -10.22 7.92
CA SER A 177 -9.30 -11.50 7.98
C SER A 177 -8.29 -12.65 7.88
N PRO A 178 -7.69 -13.11 8.99
CA PRO A 178 -6.58 -14.07 8.97
C PRO A 178 -6.91 -15.43 8.33
N GLU A 179 -8.18 -15.85 8.40
CA GLU A 179 -8.69 -17.05 7.72
C GLU A 179 -8.47 -17.00 6.20
N VAL A 180 -8.55 -15.82 5.59
CA VAL A 180 -8.32 -15.61 4.16
C VAL A 180 -6.87 -15.94 3.79
N LEU A 181 -5.89 -15.62 4.65
CA LEU A 181 -4.48 -15.97 4.40
C LEU A 181 -4.27 -17.49 4.34
N GLN A 182 -4.96 -18.24 5.20
CA GLN A 182 -4.85 -19.70 5.22
C GLN A 182 -5.50 -20.32 3.97
N LEU A 183 -6.67 -19.81 3.59
CA LEU A 183 -7.41 -20.28 2.42
C LEU A 183 -6.67 -19.97 1.12
N LYS A 184 -6.16 -18.75 0.93
CA LYS A 184 -5.36 -18.38 -0.25
C LYS A 184 -4.09 -19.21 -0.42
N ARG A 185 -3.52 -19.74 0.66
CA ARG A 185 -2.34 -20.64 0.59
C ARG A 185 -2.70 -22.06 0.16
N ARG A 186 -3.88 -22.53 0.55
CA ARG A 186 -4.28 -23.94 0.39
C ARG A 186 -5.14 -24.18 -0.84
N GLN A 187 -5.82 -23.15 -1.34
CA GLN A 187 -6.81 -23.29 -2.40
C GLN A 187 -6.48 -22.37 -3.58
N SER A 188 -6.38 -22.99 -4.76
CA SER A 188 -6.16 -22.33 -6.04
C SER A 188 -7.45 -22.04 -6.82
N SER A 189 -8.62 -22.35 -6.24
CA SER A 189 -9.93 -22.18 -6.88
C SER A 189 -10.69 -20.97 -6.31
N ALA A 190 -11.71 -20.51 -7.04
CA ALA A 190 -12.61 -19.45 -6.55
C ALA A 190 -13.58 -19.93 -5.45
N VAL A 191 -13.63 -21.25 -5.18
CA VAL A 191 -14.66 -21.86 -4.30
C VAL A 191 -14.52 -21.37 -2.86
N TRP A 192 -13.31 -21.23 -2.33
CA TRP A 192 -13.14 -20.73 -0.95
C TRP A 192 -13.70 -19.32 -0.78
N LEU A 193 -13.54 -18.46 -1.78
CA LEU A 193 -13.95 -17.06 -1.72
C LEU A 193 -15.48 -16.99 -1.64
N ASP A 194 -16.13 -17.82 -2.45
CA ASP A 194 -17.57 -17.93 -2.48
C ASP A 194 -18.15 -18.48 -1.17
N SER A 195 -17.63 -19.62 -0.70
CA SER A 195 -18.07 -20.26 0.53
C SER A 195 -17.88 -19.35 1.75
N LEU A 196 -16.72 -18.67 1.82
CA LEU A 196 -16.44 -17.74 2.92
C LEU A 196 -17.37 -16.53 2.88
N ALA A 197 -17.60 -15.97 1.70
CA ALA A 197 -18.48 -14.82 1.55
C ALA A 197 -19.94 -15.17 1.90
N GLN A 198 -20.42 -16.36 1.51
CA GLN A 198 -21.73 -16.87 1.93
C GLN A 198 -21.81 -17.07 3.45
N GLN A 199 -20.81 -17.70 4.04
CA GLN A 199 -20.77 -17.94 5.49
C GLN A 199 -20.81 -16.63 6.30
N ARG A 200 -20.24 -15.56 5.75
CA ARG A 200 -20.20 -14.23 6.37
C ARG A 200 -21.38 -13.33 5.97
N GLY A 201 -22.34 -13.84 5.20
CA GLY A 201 -23.52 -13.08 4.75
C GLY A 201 -23.17 -11.88 3.87
N ILE A 202 -22.12 -11.99 3.06
CA ILE A 202 -21.68 -10.91 2.16
C ILE A 202 -22.63 -10.84 0.96
N GLU A 203 -23.11 -9.64 0.66
CA GLU A 203 -23.98 -9.40 -0.52
C GLU A 203 -23.24 -8.73 -1.68
N LEU A 204 -22.23 -7.91 -1.36
CA LEU A 204 -21.47 -7.10 -2.30
C LEU A 204 -19.97 -7.30 -2.08
N ALA A 205 -19.24 -7.48 -3.18
CA ALA A 205 -17.78 -7.37 -3.21
C ALA A 205 -17.34 -6.17 -4.05
N MET A 206 -16.40 -5.39 -3.54
CA MET A 206 -15.76 -4.30 -4.28
C MET A 206 -14.26 -4.57 -4.35
N ILE A 207 -13.81 -5.03 -5.52
CA ILE A 207 -12.47 -5.61 -5.67
C ILE A 207 -11.74 -5.16 -6.93
N TYR A 208 -10.42 -5.30 -6.92
CA TYR A 208 -9.59 -5.22 -8.13
C TYR A 208 -9.54 -6.57 -8.85
N ASP A 209 -10.10 -6.64 -10.07
CA ASP A 209 -10.11 -7.87 -10.90
C ASP A 209 -8.72 -8.54 -11.03
N PRO A 210 -7.59 -7.81 -11.21
CA PRO A 210 -6.28 -8.44 -11.37
C PRO A 210 -5.81 -9.26 -10.17
N TYR A 211 -6.36 -9.02 -8.98
CA TYR A 211 -6.06 -9.81 -7.78
C TYR A 211 -6.85 -11.10 -7.69
N PHE A 212 -7.91 -11.24 -8.49
CA PHE A 212 -8.82 -12.38 -8.46
C PHE A 212 -9.07 -12.87 -9.90
N PRO A 213 -8.06 -13.49 -10.53
CA PRO A 213 -8.21 -14.03 -11.89
C PRO A 213 -9.26 -15.15 -11.96
N LEU A 214 -9.57 -15.78 -10.82
CA LEU A 214 -10.61 -16.78 -10.66
C LEU A 214 -11.67 -16.24 -9.69
N LEU A 215 -12.77 -15.72 -10.24
CA LEU A 215 -13.95 -15.32 -9.46
C LEU A 215 -15.05 -16.39 -9.53
N PRO A 216 -15.90 -16.51 -8.50
CA PRO A 216 -17.02 -17.43 -8.53
C PRO A 216 -17.98 -17.05 -9.67
N LYS A 217 -18.39 -18.03 -10.48
CA LYS A 217 -19.21 -17.77 -11.69
C LYS A 217 -20.54 -17.08 -11.41
N LYS A 218 -21.09 -17.25 -10.21
CA LYS A 218 -22.36 -16.66 -9.78
C LYS A 218 -22.23 -15.19 -9.39
N TRP A 219 -21.02 -14.67 -9.19
CA TRP A 219 -20.80 -13.27 -8.87
C TRP A 219 -21.04 -12.43 -10.12
N VAL A 220 -22.04 -11.56 -10.03
CA VAL A 220 -22.48 -10.71 -11.14
C VAL A 220 -21.78 -9.37 -11.01
N CYS A 221 -20.96 -8.99 -12.00
CA CYS A 221 -20.41 -7.64 -12.07
C CYS A 221 -21.53 -6.64 -12.36
N ILE A 222 -21.87 -5.82 -11.37
CA ILE A 222 -22.93 -4.80 -11.46
C ILE A 222 -22.39 -3.42 -11.85
N GLY A 223 -21.09 -3.17 -11.69
CA GLY A 223 -20.47 -1.95 -12.20
C GLY A 223 -18.97 -1.85 -11.97
N LYS A 224 -18.35 -0.83 -12.56
CA LYS A 224 -16.92 -0.55 -12.45
C LYS A 224 -16.68 0.93 -12.19
N LEU A 225 -15.98 1.24 -11.11
CA LEU A 225 -15.61 2.59 -10.69
C LEU A 225 -14.20 2.92 -11.20
N PHE A 226 -14.09 3.94 -12.03
CA PHE A 226 -12.85 4.42 -12.62
C PHE A 226 -12.40 5.72 -11.96
N LEU A 227 -11.11 5.82 -11.67
CA LEU A 227 -10.50 7.09 -11.26
C LEU A 227 -10.69 8.14 -12.35
N GLY A 228 -11.01 9.36 -11.94
CA GLY A 228 -11.16 10.49 -12.88
C GLY A 228 -9.86 11.18 -13.26
N ARG A 229 -8.74 10.74 -12.67
CA ARG A 229 -7.40 11.28 -12.90
C ARG A 229 -6.38 10.15 -12.90
N ARG A 230 -5.13 10.50 -13.23
CA ARG A 230 -3.99 9.57 -13.19
C ARG A 230 -3.93 8.83 -11.85
N LYS A 231 -3.69 7.52 -11.95
CA LYS A 231 -3.37 6.65 -10.81
C LYS A 231 -1.97 6.97 -10.28
N VAL A 232 -1.90 7.30 -9.00
CA VAL A 232 -0.69 7.62 -8.22
C VAL A 232 -0.54 6.62 -7.08
N THR A 233 -1.52 6.50 -6.17
CA THR A 233 -1.41 5.66 -4.96
C THR A 233 -2.40 4.50 -4.91
N ALA A 234 -3.58 4.62 -5.53
CA ALA A 234 -4.49 3.50 -5.67
C ALA A 234 -3.77 2.37 -6.43
N ASP A 235 -3.99 1.12 -6.01
CA ASP A 235 -3.25 0.01 -6.58
C ASP A 235 -3.68 -0.25 -8.03
N HIS A 236 -4.98 -0.19 -8.30
CA HIS A 236 -5.54 -0.16 -9.65
C HIS A 236 -6.44 1.06 -9.87
N ALA A 237 -6.51 1.50 -11.13
CA ALA A 237 -7.33 2.64 -11.54
C ALA A 237 -8.85 2.34 -11.55
N VAL A 238 -9.20 1.05 -11.46
CA VAL A 238 -10.57 0.56 -11.59
C VAL A 238 -10.89 -0.40 -10.46
N VAL A 239 -12.03 -0.22 -9.79
CA VAL A 239 -12.62 -1.19 -8.85
C VAL A 239 -13.90 -1.74 -9.46
N SER A 240 -14.05 -3.05 -9.43
CA SER A 240 -15.26 -3.73 -9.88
C SER A 240 -16.17 -4.05 -8.69
N PHE A 241 -17.47 -3.86 -8.91
CA PHE A 241 -18.53 -4.10 -7.94
C PHE A 241 -19.28 -5.36 -8.37
N TYR A 242 -19.29 -6.37 -7.50
CA TYR A 242 -19.89 -7.67 -7.74
C TYR A 242 -21.01 -7.94 -6.74
N ALA A 243 -22.22 -8.20 -7.24
CA ALA A 243 -23.27 -8.81 -6.43
C ALA A 243 -23.01 -10.32 -6.34
N LEU A 244 -23.06 -10.87 -5.13
CA LEU A 244 -22.69 -12.28 -4.91
C LEU A 244 -23.78 -13.27 -5.31
N ASN A 245 -25.04 -12.80 -5.36
CA ASN A 245 -26.20 -13.57 -5.75
C ASN A 245 -26.98 -12.83 -6.86
N PRO A 246 -27.49 -13.53 -7.89
CA PRO A 246 -28.32 -12.91 -8.93
C PRO A 246 -29.58 -12.22 -8.39
N GLU A 247 -30.17 -12.78 -7.33
CA GLU A 247 -31.39 -12.24 -6.71
C GLU A 247 -31.18 -10.84 -6.11
N THR A 248 -30.02 -10.59 -5.49
CA THR A 248 -29.68 -9.28 -4.92
C THR A 248 -29.05 -8.33 -5.95
N ALA A 249 -28.62 -8.84 -7.10
CA ALA A 249 -27.94 -8.06 -8.14
C ALA A 249 -28.80 -6.91 -8.67
N ILE A 250 -30.10 -7.12 -8.87
CA ILE A 250 -31.02 -6.07 -9.38
C ILE A 250 -31.13 -4.91 -8.38
N LYS A 251 -31.32 -5.22 -7.09
CA LYS A 251 -31.40 -4.23 -6.01
C LYS A 251 -30.10 -3.43 -5.92
N LEU A 252 -28.96 -4.12 -5.83
CA LEU A 252 -27.64 -3.49 -5.71
C LEU A 252 -27.28 -2.67 -6.96
N HIS A 253 -27.66 -3.13 -8.16
CA HIS A 253 -27.46 -2.39 -9.40
C HIS A 253 -28.28 -1.09 -9.43
N THR A 254 -29.53 -1.13 -8.98
CA THR A 254 -30.38 0.06 -8.87
C THR A 254 -29.80 1.07 -7.88
N GLN A 255 -29.35 0.60 -6.72
CA GLN A 255 -28.66 1.43 -5.73
C GLN A 255 -27.37 2.03 -6.32
N LEU A 256 -26.58 1.24 -7.06
CA LEU A 256 -25.34 1.68 -7.69
C LEU A 256 -25.61 2.75 -8.77
N ARG A 257 -26.69 2.63 -9.53
CA ARG A 257 -27.12 3.65 -10.51
C ARG A 257 -27.57 4.95 -9.86
N LEU A 258 -28.22 4.89 -8.69
CA LEU A 258 -28.54 6.09 -7.93
C LEU A 258 -27.26 6.74 -7.40
N PHE A 259 -26.36 5.94 -6.83
CA PHE A 259 -25.09 6.42 -6.29
C PHE A 259 -24.20 7.08 -7.35
N SER A 260 -24.19 6.57 -8.59
CA SER A 260 -23.37 7.13 -9.67
C SER A 260 -23.63 8.61 -9.94
N THR A 261 -24.86 9.08 -9.71
CA THR A 261 -25.24 10.50 -9.85
C THR A 261 -24.63 11.42 -8.78
N THR A 262 -24.11 10.85 -7.70
CA THR A 262 -23.55 11.57 -6.53
C THR A 262 -22.01 11.55 -6.50
N LEU A 263 -21.39 11.01 -7.55
CA LEU A 263 -19.94 10.89 -7.64
C LEU A 263 -19.29 12.26 -7.90
N PRO A 264 -18.08 12.49 -7.35
CA PRO A 264 -17.36 13.73 -7.62
C PRO A 264 -16.96 13.81 -9.10
N GLY A 265 -16.81 15.05 -9.59
CA GLY A 265 -16.48 15.31 -10.99
C GLY A 265 -15.27 14.51 -11.50
N GLY A 266 -15.42 13.91 -12.67
CA GLY A 266 -14.42 13.10 -13.35
C GLY A 266 -14.41 11.62 -12.97
N VAL A 267 -14.95 11.22 -11.81
CA VAL A 267 -15.08 9.80 -11.46
C VAL A 267 -16.20 9.18 -12.28
N VAL A 268 -15.93 8.07 -12.94
CA VAL A 268 -16.91 7.38 -13.79
C VAL A 268 -17.28 6.06 -13.15
N LEU A 269 -18.58 5.80 -13.01
CA LEU A 269 -19.10 4.50 -12.62
C LEU A 269 -19.89 3.92 -13.78
N GLU A 270 -19.29 2.97 -14.47
CA GLU A 270 -19.93 2.25 -15.55
C GLU A 270 -20.82 1.15 -14.97
N THR A 271 -22.13 1.30 -15.13
CA THR A 271 -23.10 0.24 -14.87
C THR A 271 -23.51 -0.35 -16.21
N LYS A 272 -23.08 -1.58 -16.53
CA LYS A 272 -23.63 -2.27 -17.72
C LYS A 272 -25.14 -2.49 -17.51
N PRO A 273 -25.96 -2.49 -18.56
CA PRO A 273 -27.34 -2.95 -18.45
C PRO A 273 -27.34 -4.38 -17.91
N PHE A 274 -28.01 -4.62 -16.79
CA PHE A 274 -28.19 -5.97 -16.27
C PHE A 274 -29.33 -6.63 -17.07
N THR A 275 -28.98 -7.58 -17.92
CA THR A 275 -29.96 -8.49 -18.54
C THR A 275 -29.93 -9.78 -17.73
N PRO A 276 -31.02 -10.16 -17.06
CA PRO A 276 -31.09 -11.37 -16.24
C PRO A 276 -30.84 -12.65 -17.05
#